data_AF-A0A7C3Y4D0-F1
#
_entry.id   AF-A0A7C3Y4D0-F1
#
_cell.length_a   1.000
_cell.length_b   1.000
_cell.length_c   1.000
_cell.angle_alpha   90.00
_cell.angle_beta   90.00
_cell.angle_gamma   90.00
#
_symmetry.space_group_name_H-M   'P 1'
#
loop_
_entity.id
_entity.type
_entity.pdbx_description
1 polymer ?
#
loop_
_entity_poly.entity_id
_entity_poly.type
_entity_poly.pdbx_seq_one_letter_code
_entity_poly.pdbx_strand_id
1 'polypeptide(L)'
;MIAVNGRRVDEKQILSDGDTVAIFPPVSGGAYLSKDFDINEALKKVKSSRMVGAVVMFIGVVREKNEGYTVKELSYEVYEDMARKELEKIREEALKMSGVHEVVITHRIGTFSPGEETLLVAVGAEHRDQAFRAAEWAVEQVKKRVPIWKLEVTDQGSFWIEGERRRSLLRTK
;
A
#
# COMPACT_ATOMS: atom_id res chain seq x y z
N MET A 1 -12.04 5.14 8.93
CA MET A 1 -12.01 3.71 9.29
C MET A 1 -11.82 3.60 10.80
N ILE A 2 -12.51 2.70 11.48
CA ILE A 2 -12.35 2.48 12.93
C ILE A 2 -11.71 1.10 13.14
N ALA A 3 -10.71 1.05 14.00
CA ALA A 3 -10.15 -0.20 14.51
C ALA A 3 -10.31 -0.27 16.03
N VAL A 4 -10.63 -1.46 16.53
CA VAL A 4 -10.70 -1.76 17.96
C VAL A 4 -9.75 -2.91 18.23
N ASN A 5 -8.83 -2.71 19.17
CA ASN A 5 -7.78 -3.69 19.53
C ASN A 5 -7.01 -4.22 18.30
N GLY A 6 -6.68 -3.32 17.37
CA GLY A 6 -5.92 -3.63 16.15
C GLY A 6 -6.70 -4.37 15.07
N ARG A 7 -8.04 -4.47 15.17
CA ARG A 7 -8.90 -5.09 14.15
C ARG A 7 -9.86 -4.06 13.58
N ARG A 8 -10.02 -4.05 12.25
CA ARG A 8 -11.04 -3.21 11.60
C ARG A 8 -12.42 -3.65 12.06
N VAL A 9 -13.25 -2.70 12.43
CA VAL A 9 -14.62 -2.94 12.86
C VAL A 9 -15.60 -2.08 12.06
N ASP A 10 -16.87 -2.49 12.05
CA ASP A 10 -17.95 -1.67 11.55
C ASP A 10 -18.50 -0.74 12.65
N GLU A 11 -19.44 0.13 12.27
CA GLU A 11 -20.04 1.14 13.16
C GLU A 11 -20.88 0.53 14.29
N LYS A 12 -21.15 -0.77 14.27
CA LYS A 12 -22.00 -1.47 15.25
C LYS A 12 -21.18 -2.19 16.33
N GLN A 13 -19.86 -2.12 16.28
CA GLN A 13 -18.99 -2.75 17.28
C GLN A 13 -19.28 -2.20 18.67
N ILE A 14 -19.62 -3.10 19.59
CA ILE A 14 -19.77 -2.78 21.02
C ILE A 14 -18.37 -2.74 21.65
N LEU A 15 -18.08 -1.65 22.36
CA LEU A 15 -16.81 -1.43 23.05
C LEU A 15 -16.91 -1.88 24.51
N SER A 16 -15.82 -2.45 25.01
CA SER A 16 -15.63 -2.81 26.41
C SER A 16 -14.65 -1.86 27.08
N ASP A 17 -14.72 -1.77 28.42
CA ASP A 17 -13.75 -1.01 29.18
C ASP A 17 -12.35 -1.62 29.02
N GLY A 18 -11.36 -0.79 28.68
CA GLY A 18 -10.00 -1.22 28.32
C GLY A 18 -9.74 -1.44 26.82
N ASP A 19 -10.75 -1.30 25.95
CA ASP A 19 -10.55 -1.38 24.50
C ASP A 19 -9.74 -0.17 23.97
N THR A 20 -8.75 -0.45 23.13
CA THR A 20 -8.04 0.60 22.38
C THR A 20 -8.79 0.86 21.08
N VAL A 21 -9.37 2.06 20.96
CA VAL A 21 -10.05 2.52 19.74
C VAL A 21 -9.13 3.44 18.96
N ALA A 22 -8.94 3.14 17.69
CA ALA A 22 -8.18 3.97 16.78
C ALA A 22 -9.08 4.41 15.62
N ILE A 23 -9.21 5.73 15.46
CA ILE A 23 -10.02 6.36 14.42
C ILE A 23 -9.06 6.92 13.38
N PHE A 24 -9.26 6.52 12.12
CA PHE A 24 -8.34 6.84 11.06
C PHE A 24 -9.02 7.44 9.83
N PRO A 25 -8.30 8.30 9.07
CA PRO A 25 -8.71 8.67 7.71
C PRO A 25 -8.78 7.45 6.77
N PRO A 26 -9.25 7.60 5.52
CA PRO A 26 -9.22 6.51 4.54
C PRO A 26 -7.80 6.13 4.13
N VAL A 27 -7.60 4.84 3.82
CA VAL A 27 -6.29 4.20 3.75
C VAL A 27 -5.72 4.13 2.32
N SER A 28 -4.41 3.92 2.18
CA SER A 28 -3.61 4.11 0.95
C SER A 28 -2.71 2.91 0.58
N GLY A 29 -2.58 1.89 1.42
CA GLY A 29 -1.99 0.61 1.00
C GLY A 29 -0.56 0.26 1.44
N GLY A 30 -0.19 -1.04 1.55
CA GLY A 30 1.14 -1.53 1.10
C GLY A 30 1.86 -2.59 1.93
N ALA A 31 2.38 -3.72 1.36
CA ALA A 31 2.97 -4.88 2.07
C ALA A 31 4.37 -4.68 2.59
N TYR A 32 4.78 -5.31 3.69
CA TYR A 32 6.04 -5.08 4.40
C TYR A 32 6.47 -3.60 4.55
N LEU A 33 6.41 -3.09 5.78
CA LEU A 33 6.95 -1.78 6.10
C LEU A 33 8.47 -1.85 6.11
N SER A 34 9.10 -1.08 5.23
CA SER A 34 10.55 -0.90 5.19
C SER A 34 10.87 0.58 5.00
N LYS A 35 12.11 0.98 5.33
CA LYS A 35 12.62 2.29 4.90
C LYS A 35 12.96 2.29 3.41
N ASP A 36 13.29 1.12 2.85
CA ASP A 36 13.74 0.96 1.47
C ASP A 36 13.49 -0.46 0.91
N PHE A 37 13.61 -0.66 -0.40
CA PHE A 37 13.58 -1.97 -1.03
C PHE A 37 14.59 -2.09 -2.19
N ASP A 38 15.18 -3.27 -2.34
CA ASP A 38 16.01 -3.59 -3.51
C ASP A 38 15.19 -4.36 -4.56
N ILE A 39 15.03 -3.72 -5.73
CA ILE A 39 14.33 -4.27 -6.90
C ILE A 39 14.95 -5.61 -7.34
N ASN A 40 16.29 -5.72 -7.32
CA ASN A 40 16.99 -6.95 -7.71
C ASN A 40 16.78 -8.07 -6.70
N GLU A 41 16.68 -7.76 -5.41
CA GLU A 41 16.33 -8.77 -4.40
C GLU A 41 14.90 -9.28 -4.59
N ALA A 42 13.94 -8.38 -4.83
CA ALA A 42 12.57 -8.76 -5.13
C ALA A 42 12.50 -9.62 -6.40
N LEU A 43 13.23 -9.23 -7.46
CA LEU A 43 13.32 -9.99 -8.70
C LEU A 43 13.92 -11.40 -8.48
N LYS A 44 14.95 -11.53 -7.64
CA LYS A 44 15.52 -12.84 -7.27
C LYS A 44 14.49 -13.71 -6.55
N LYS A 45 13.76 -13.13 -5.58
CA LYS A 45 12.73 -13.85 -4.81
C LYS A 45 11.61 -14.38 -5.70
N VAL A 46 11.05 -13.53 -6.57
CA VAL A 46 9.93 -13.94 -7.44
C VAL A 46 10.32 -14.94 -8.53
N LYS A 47 11.63 -15.11 -8.78
CA LYS A 47 12.19 -16.12 -9.70
C LYS A 47 12.66 -17.40 -8.99
N SER A 48 12.35 -17.58 -7.71
CA SER A 48 12.82 -18.73 -6.92
C SER A 48 12.27 -20.07 -7.43
N SER A 49 11.04 -20.10 -7.94
CA SER A 49 10.44 -21.28 -8.56
C SER A 49 10.89 -21.44 -10.01
N ARG A 50 11.23 -22.68 -10.40
CA ARG A 50 11.59 -23.04 -11.78
C ARG A 50 10.40 -23.02 -12.74
N MET A 51 9.18 -22.94 -12.22
CA MET A 51 7.94 -22.86 -13.00
C MET A 51 7.62 -21.44 -13.48
N VAL A 52 8.33 -20.43 -12.97
CA VAL A 52 8.09 -19.03 -13.32
C VAL A 52 8.54 -18.76 -14.76
N GLY A 53 7.57 -18.51 -15.63
CA GLY A 53 7.79 -18.10 -17.02
C GLY A 53 7.57 -16.61 -17.26
N ALA A 54 6.99 -15.88 -16.30
CA ALA A 54 6.77 -14.44 -16.38
C ALA A 54 6.94 -13.76 -15.01
N VAL A 55 7.51 -12.56 -15.03
CA VAL A 55 7.59 -11.68 -13.86
C VAL A 55 6.98 -10.33 -14.23
N VAL A 56 6.12 -9.81 -13.36
CA VAL A 56 5.58 -8.44 -13.44
C VAL A 56 5.94 -7.69 -12.18
N MET A 57 6.42 -6.46 -12.34
CA MET A 57 6.73 -5.56 -11.24
C MET A 57 5.98 -4.25 -11.43
N PHE A 58 5.28 -3.81 -10.39
CA PHE A 58 4.70 -2.49 -10.27
C PHE A 58 5.51 -1.70 -9.23
N ILE A 59 5.87 -0.47 -9.59
CA ILE A 59 6.57 0.47 -8.71
C ILE A 59 5.76 1.76 -8.65
N GLY A 60 5.24 2.09 -7.47
CA GLY A 60 4.63 3.38 -7.19
C GLY A 60 5.72 4.42 -6.96
N VAL A 61 5.61 5.57 -7.63
CA VAL A 61 6.60 6.66 -7.57
C VAL A 61 5.87 7.97 -7.25
N VAL A 62 6.47 8.79 -6.38
CA VAL A 62 5.92 10.11 -6.05
C VAL A 62 5.96 11.00 -7.29
N ARG A 63 4.82 11.60 -7.64
CA ARG A 63 4.70 12.52 -8.77
C ARG A 63 4.98 13.95 -8.32
N GLU A 64 5.71 14.71 -9.13
CA GLU A 64 5.96 16.15 -8.90
C GLU A 64 4.68 16.99 -9.01
N LYS A 65 3.75 16.58 -9.89
CA LYS A 65 2.47 17.27 -10.08
C LYS A 65 1.32 16.37 -9.69
N ASN A 66 0.47 16.87 -8.81
CA ASN A 66 -0.78 16.21 -8.46
C ASN A 66 -1.93 17.23 -8.39
N GLU A 67 -3.01 16.94 -9.11
CA GLU A 67 -4.23 17.79 -9.18
C GLU A 67 -3.97 19.30 -9.43
N GLY A 68 -2.92 19.63 -10.19
CA GLY A 68 -2.57 21.03 -10.52
C GLY A 68 -1.65 21.72 -9.51
N TYR A 69 -1.23 21.02 -8.46
CA TYR A 69 -0.30 21.52 -7.44
C TYR A 69 1.09 20.92 -7.62
N THR A 70 2.11 21.66 -7.20
CA THR A 70 3.48 21.15 -7.16
C THR A 70 3.70 20.47 -5.82
N VAL A 71 3.85 19.15 -5.86
CA VAL A 71 4.16 18.32 -4.69
C VAL A 71 5.62 18.52 -4.34
N LYS A 72 5.88 18.93 -3.10
CA LYS A 72 7.22 19.05 -2.54
C LYS A 72 7.61 17.77 -1.81
N GLU A 73 6.67 17.22 -1.05
CA GLU A 73 6.90 16.02 -0.23
C GLU A 73 5.61 15.20 -0.13
N LEU A 74 5.78 13.89 0.06
CA LEU A 74 4.72 12.95 0.37
C LEU A 74 5.12 12.16 1.62
N SER A 75 4.38 12.32 2.71
CA SER A 75 4.60 11.61 3.96
C SER A 75 3.58 10.50 4.15
N TYR A 76 4.03 9.34 4.60
CA TYR A 76 3.17 8.21 4.94
C TYR A 76 3.13 7.96 6.45
N GLU A 77 1.92 8.00 7.01
CA GLU A 77 1.63 7.53 8.36
C GLU A 77 1.01 6.13 8.30
N VAL A 78 1.25 5.31 9.33
CA VAL A 78 0.83 3.90 9.30
C VAL A 78 0.50 3.38 10.69
N TYR A 79 -0.50 2.51 10.76
CA TYR A 79 -0.66 1.65 11.92
C TYR A 79 0.10 0.34 11.69
N GLU A 80 1.35 0.29 12.15
CA GLU A 80 2.35 -0.68 11.69
C GLU A 80 1.91 -2.15 11.80
N ASP A 81 1.40 -2.55 12.97
CA ASP A 81 1.01 -3.92 13.23
C ASP A 81 -0.16 -4.38 12.35
N MET A 82 -1.15 -3.51 12.17
CA MET A 82 -2.34 -3.80 11.37
C MET A 82 -1.99 -3.80 9.89
N ALA A 83 -1.14 -2.86 9.45
CA ALA A 83 -0.58 -2.87 8.11
C ALA A 83 0.11 -4.21 7.88
N ARG A 84 1.18 -4.55 8.61
CA ARG A 84 1.96 -5.81 8.42
C ARG A 84 1.09 -7.05 8.26
N LYS A 85 0.04 -7.20 9.07
CA LYS A 85 -0.88 -8.33 9.00
C LYS A 85 -1.73 -8.34 7.73
N GLU A 86 -2.28 -7.20 7.33
CA GLU A 86 -3.14 -7.13 6.15
C GLU A 86 -2.40 -7.42 4.85
N LEU A 87 -1.11 -7.20 4.90
CA LEU A 87 -0.16 -7.30 3.83
C LEU A 87 0.31 -8.70 3.56
N GLU A 88 0.61 -9.43 4.62
CA GLU A 88 0.83 -10.86 4.51
C GLU A 88 -0.43 -11.55 3.97
N LYS A 89 -1.63 -11.16 4.44
CA LYS A 89 -2.88 -11.71 3.89
C LYS A 89 -3.03 -11.47 2.39
N ILE A 90 -2.76 -10.25 1.91
CA ILE A 90 -2.84 -9.94 0.48
C ILE A 90 -1.85 -10.80 -0.31
N ARG A 91 -0.62 -10.97 0.20
CA ARG A 91 0.37 -11.86 -0.40
C ARG A 91 -0.13 -13.30 -0.45
N GLU A 92 -0.60 -13.84 0.67
CA GLU A 92 -1.15 -15.20 0.76
C GLU A 92 -2.34 -15.43 -0.17
N GLU A 93 -3.20 -14.43 -0.33
CA GLU A 93 -4.34 -14.48 -1.25
C GLU A 93 -3.89 -14.43 -2.72
N ALA A 94 -2.90 -13.60 -3.06
CA ALA A 94 -2.32 -13.57 -4.41
C ALA A 94 -1.63 -14.89 -4.77
N LEU A 95 -0.94 -15.52 -3.82
CA LEU A 95 -0.31 -16.84 -3.99
C LEU A 95 -1.32 -17.96 -4.27
N LYS A 96 -2.59 -17.79 -3.89
CA LYS A 96 -3.67 -18.75 -4.20
C LYS A 96 -4.23 -18.56 -5.61
N MET A 97 -3.85 -17.50 -6.32
CA MET A 97 -4.27 -17.29 -7.71
C MET A 97 -3.57 -18.31 -8.62
N SER A 98 -4.30 -18.79 -9.63
CA SER A 98 -3.81 -19.82 -10.55
C SER A 98 -2.50 -19.38 -11.24
N GLY A 99 -1.49 -20.26 -11.15
CA GLY A 99 -0.18 -20.09 -11.79
C GLY A 99 0.75 -19.07 -11.14
N VAL A 100 0.38 -18.48 -10.00
CA VAL A 100 1.27 -17.60 -9.22
C VAL A 100 2.15 -18.44 -8.29
N HIS A 101 3.46 -18.19 -8.32
CA HIS A 101 4.45 -18.96 -7.54
C HIS A 101 5.07 -18.15 -6.41
N GLU A 102 5.25 -16.84 -6.59
CA GLU A 102 5.78 -15.96 -5.56
C GLU A 102 5.28 -14.53 -5.75
N VAL A 103 5.06 -13.84 -4.63
CA VAL A 103 4.60 -12.46 -4.57
C VAL A 103 5.40 -11.72 -3.51
N VAL A 104 6.11 -10.67 -3.93
CA VAL A 104 6.77 -9.72 -3.04
C VAL A 104 6.00 -8.42 -3.07
N ILE A 105 5.62 -7.92 -1.92
CA ILE A 105 5.02 -6.60 -1.82
C ILE A 105 5.80 -5.84 -0.73
N THR A 106 6.23 -4.61 -1.01
CA THR A 106 7.00 -3.75 -0.09
C THR A 106 6.48 -2.31 -0.17
N HIS A 107 6.19 -1.67 0.94
CA HIS A 107 5.77 -0.26 0.98
C HIS A 107 6.66 0.52 1.93
N ARG A 108 7.25 1.59 1.39
CA ARG A 108 8.12 2.48 2.15
C ARG A 108 7.28 3.41 3.03
N ILE A 109 7.73 3.66 4.25
CA ILE A 109 7.12 4.63 5.15
C ILE A 109 8.10 5.73 5.51
N GLY A 110 7.58 6.93 5.78
CA GLY A 110 8.37 8.14 5.95
C GLY A 110 7.98 9.21 4.94
N THR A 111 8.87 10.17 4.74
CA THR A 111 8.68 11.31 3.82
C THR A 111 9.53 11.11 2.57
N PHE A 112 8.92 11.36 1.41
CA PHE A 112 9.51 11.13 0.10
C PHE A 112 9.34 12.35 -0.80
N SER A 113 10.36 12.63 -1.59
CA SER A 113 10.39 13.65 -2.63
C SER A 113 9.83 13.10 -3.95
N PRO A 114 9.37 13.97 -4.88
CA PRO A 114 9.06 13.57 -6.24
C PRO A 114 10.18 12.74 -6.88
N GLY A 115 9.80 11.66 -7.56
CA GLY A 115 10.72 10.71 -8.18
C GLY A 115 11.14 9.54 -7.28
N GLU A 116 10.90 9.60 -5.97
CA GLU A 116 11.17 8.47 -5.08
C GLU A 116 10.09 7.39 -5.16
N GLU A 117 10.52 6.14 -5.09
CA GLU A 117 9.64 4.97 -5.09
C GLU A 117 9.00 4.75 -3.72
N THR A 118 7.75 4.32 -3.64
CA THR A 118 7.04 4.16 -2.36
C THR A 118 6.36 2.82 -2.20
N LEU A 119 6.04 2.14 -3.31
CA LEU A 119 5.39 0.83 -3.29
C LEU A 119 6.02 -0.05 -4.35
N LEU A 120 6.41 -1.26 -3.98
CA LEU A 120 6.82 -2.33 -4.87
C LEU A 120 5.81 -3.47 -4.76
N VAL A 121 5.33 -3.97 -5.90
CA VAL A 121 4.63 -5.25 -6.03
C VAL A 121 5.34 -6.03 -7.12
N ALA A 122 5.88 -7.19 -6.82
CA ALA A 122 6.51 -8.08 -7.78
C ALA A 122 5.82 -9.45 -7.71
N VAL A 123 5.49 -10.00 -8.88
CA VAL A 123 4.81 -11.29 -9.00
C VAL A 123 5.54 -12.17 -9.99
N GLY A 124 5.86 -13.39 -9.59
CA GLY A 124 6.35 -14.45 -10.46
C GLY A 124 5.24 -15.47 -10.73
N ALA A 125 4.94 -15.71 -12.01
CA ALA A 125 3.91 -16.65 -12.45
C ALA A 125 4.35 -17.50 -13.65
N GLU A 126 3.60 -18.55 -13.97
CA GLU A 126 3.89 -19.42 -15.12
C GLU A 126 3.75 -18.68 -16.45
N HIS A 127 2.73 -17.83 -16.57
CA HIS A 127 2.43 -17.08 -17.78
C HIS A 127 2.16 -15.59 -17.51
N ARG A 128 2.33 -14.78 -18.56
CA ARG A 128 2.26 -13.31 -18.45
C ARG A 128 0.89 -12.80 -17.98
N ASP A 129 -0.19 -13.40 -18.45
CA ASP A 129 -1.56 -13.02 -18.11
C ASP A 129 -1.84 -13.22 -16.61
N GLN A 130 -1.37 -14.34 -16.06
CA GLN A 130 -1.43 -14.62 -14.63
C GLN A 130 -0.61 -13.59 -13.82
N ALA A 131 0.62 -13.30 -14.25
CA ALA A 131 1.49 -12.32 -13.58
C ALA A 131 0.87 -10.91 -13.57
N PHE A 132 0.35 -10.44 -14.71
CA PHE A 132 -0.30 -9.13 -14.80
C PHE A 132 -1.54 -9.05 -13.90
N ARG A 133 -2.41 -10.05 -13.99
CA ARG A 133 -3.66 -10.08 -13.22
C ARG A 133 -3.40 -10.09 -11.71
N ALA A 134 -2.42 -10.88 -11.25
CA ALA A 134 -2.08 -10.96 -9.85
C ALA A 134 -1.39 -9.69 -9.34
N ALA A 135 -0.50 -9.07 -10.13
CA ALA A 135 0.14 -7.81 -9.76
C ALA A 135 -0.88 -6.66 -9.64
N GLU A 136 -1.76 -6.50 -10.63
CA GLU A 136 -2.84 -5.51 -10.61
C GLU A 136 -3.77 -5.73 -9.41
N TRP A 137 -4.22 -6.97 -9.21
CA TRP A 137 -5.06 -7.33 -8.07
C TRP A 137 -4.39 -6.99 -6.73
N ALA A 138 -3.10 -7.32 -6.57
CA ALA A 138 -2.35 -7.06 -5.35
C ALA A 138 -2.21 -5.55 -5.07
N VAL A 139 -1.92 -4.72 -6.08
CA VAL A 139 -1.87 -3.26 -5.95
C VAL A 139 -3.22 -2.70 -5.48
N GLU A 140 -4.31 -3.16 -6.07
CA GLU A 140 -5.66 -2.71 -5.70
C GLU A 140 -6.06 -3.15 -4.29
N GLN A 141 -5.74 -4.38 -3.89
CA GLN A 141 -5.99 -4.83 -2.52
C GLN A 141 -5.16 -4.05 -1.51
N VAL A 142 -3.91 -3.76 -1.85
CA VAL A 142 -3.02 -2.91 -1.09
C VAL A 142 -3.74 -1.58 -0.82
N LYS A 143 -4.03 -0.79 -1.85
CA LYS A 143 -4.68 0.52 -1.71
C LYS A 143 -5.98 0.48 -0.91
N LYS A 144 -6.77 -0.58 -1.06
CA LYS A 144 -8.10 -0.71 -0.44
C LYS A 144 -8.08 -1.07 1.04
N ARG A 145 -7.15 -1.94 1.46
CA ARG A 145 -7.25 -2.65 2.75
C ARG A 145 -6.27 -2.17 3.80
N VAL A 146 -5.11 -1.66 3.38
CA VAL A 146 -3.97 -1.55 4.30
C VAL A 146 -3.92 -0.14 4.88
N PRO A 147 -3.92 -0.01 6.22
CA PRO A 147 -4.03 1.26 6.94
C PRO A 147 -2.75 2.11 6.87
N ILE A 148 -2.55 2.71 5.70
CA ILE A 148 -1.48 3.68 5.41
C ILE A 148 -2.15 4.99 4.97
N TRP A 149 -1.69 6.13 5.46
CA TRP A 149 -2.26 7.44 5.15
C TRP A 149 -1.20 8.31 4.52
N LYS A 150 -1.59 9.03 3.47
CA LYS A 150 -0.68 9.87 2.71
C LYS A 150 -1.01 11.35 2.97
N LEU A 151 -0.02 12.08 3.42
CA LEU A 151 -0.03 13.53 3.58
C LEU A 151 0.83 14.12 2.46
N GLU A 152 0.21 14.90 1.58
CA GLU A 152 0.89 15.58 0.48
C GLU A 152 1.20 17.02 0.87
N VAL A 153 2.47 17.40 0.88
CA VAL A 153 2.92 18.78 1.10
C VAL A 153 3.15 19.42 -0.26
N THR A 154 2.45 20.51 -0.52
CA THR A 154 2.47 21.22 -1.81
C THR A 154 2.94 22.67 -1.66
N ASP A 155 3.04 23.37 -2.78
CA ASP A 155 3.22 24.82 -2.82
C ASP A 155 2.04 25.62 -2.20
N GLN A 156 0.87 24.99 -2.03
CA GLN A 156 -0.35 25.62 -1.50
C GLN A 156 -0.73 25.13 -0.09
N GLY A 157 0.13 24.35 0.55
CA GLY A 157 -0.10 23.76 1.89
C GLY A 157 -0.13 22.24 1.90
N SER A 158 -0.50 21.67 3.04
CA SER A 158 -0.49 20.22 3.28
C SER A 158 -1.90 19.62 3.24
N PHE A 159 -2.05 18.50 2.56
CA PHE A 159 -3.34 17.85 2.30
C PHE A 159 -3.29 16.36 2.61
N TRP A 160 -4.19 15.89 3.49
CA TRP A 160 -4.46 14.46 3.61
C TRP A 160 -5.19 13.98 2.37
N ILE A 161 -4.67 12.98 1.69
CA ILE A 161 -5.29 12.48 0.47
C ILE A 161 -6.16 11.27 0.79
N GLU A 162 -7.45 11.39 0.48
CA GLU A 162 -8.43 10.34 0.75
C GLU A 162 -8.59 9.37 -0.43
N GLY A 163 -8.11 8.13 -0.28
CA GLY A 163 -8.30 7.07 -1.28
C GLY A 163 -7.89 7.47 -2.72
N GLU A 164 -8.68 7.04 -3.71
CA GLU A 164 -8.52 7.41 -5.14
C GLU A 164 -9.34 8.67 -5.54
N ARG A 165 -10.01 9.35 -4.59
CA ARG A 165 -10.93 10.46 -4.91
C ARG A 165 -10.52 11.77 -4.23
N ARG A 166 -10.27 12.77 -5.09
CA ARG A 166 -10.41 14.24 -4.99
C ARG A 166 -10.43 14.86 -3.59
N ARG A 167 -9.46 15.73 -3.32
CA ARG A 167 -9.34 16.52 -2.07
C ARG A 167 -10.68 17.17 -1.69
N SER A 168 -11.19 16.92 -0.48
CA SER A 168 -12.09 17.86 0.17
C SER A 168 -11.22 18.94 0.85
N LEU A 169 -11.49 20.20 0.55
CA LEU A 169 -10.78 21.33 1.16
C LEU A 169 -11.20 21.42 2.63
N LEU A 170 -10.47 20.77 3.53
CA LEU A 170 -10.53 21.11 4.96
C LEU A 170 -9.84 22.45 5.14
N ARG A 171 -10.61 23.54 4.98
CA ARG A 171 -10.24 24.86 5.48
C ARG A 171 -10.25 24.78 7.01
N THR A 172 -9.09 24.64 7.62
CA THR A 172 -8.93 24.95 9.05
C THR A 172 -9.27 26.43 9.23
N LYS A 173 -10.31 26.71 10.01
CA LYS A 173 -10.62 28.06 10.50
C LYS A 173 -9.60 28.49 11.56
#